data_AF-A0AAE3QVT8-F1
#
_entry.id   AF-A0AAE3QVT8-F1
#
_cell.length_a   1.000
_cell.length_b   1.000
_cell.length_c   1.000
_cell.angle_alpha   90.00
_cell.angle_beta   90.00
_cell.angle_gamma   90.00
#
_symmetry.space_group_name_H-M   'P 1'
#
loop_
_entity.id
_entity.type
_entity.pdbx_description
1 polymer ?
#
loop_
_entity_poly.entity_id
_entity_poly.type
_entity_poly.pdbx_seq_one_letter_code
_entity_poly.pdbx_strand_id
1 'polypeptide(L)'
;MKIKIVTIVALALYLCGCKKEEKQPEYGCDSPVLSTVRDVPGVLYYNKANNNISLVTQAGSIFGFYQVCNPEYEQFEQLNYKTQDSIPVLFDGQLKASEPQMSPAVYTYYTITILSISKR
;
A
#
# COMPACT_ATOMS: atom_id res chain seq x y z
N MET A 1 31.41 62.57 -6.08
CA MET A 1 31.51 61.15 -5.70
C MET A 1 30.12 60.53 -5.70
N LYS A 2 29.83 59.60 -6.61
CA LYS A 2 28.55 58.88 -6.65
C LYS A 2 28.81 57.43 -6.25
N ILE A 3 28.37 57.05 -5.04
CA ILE A 3 28.47 55.68 -4.53
C ILE A 3 27.42 54.84 -5.27
N LYS A 4 27.89 53.91 -6.11
CA LYS A 4 27.01 52.98 -6.85
C LYS A 4 26.58 51.85 -5.92
N ILE A 5 25.40 52.00 -5.32
CA ILE A 5 24.69 50.94 -4.60
C ILE A 5 24.01 50.05 -5.64
N VAL A 6 24.75 49.18 -6.33
CA VAL A 6 24.16 48.21 -7.27
C VAL A 6 24.93 46.89 -7.21
N THR A 7 25.04 46.28 -6.03
CA THR A 7 25.65 44.93 -5.94
C THR A 7 25.21 44.15 -4.69
N ILE A 8 23.93 44.20 -4.29
CA ILE A 8 23.43 43.36 -3.17
C ILE A 8 22.02 42.80 -3.47
N VAL A 9 21.76 42.39 -4.71
CA VAL A 9 20.49 41.70 -5.05
C VAL A 9 20.71 40.34 -5.70
N ALA A 10 21.91 40.09 -6.27
CA ALA A 10 22.19 38.82 -6.95
C ALA A 10 22.43 37.62 -6.01
N LEU A 11 22.73 37.85 -4.72
CA LEU A 11 23.03 36.76 -3.79
C LEU A 11 21.79 36.15 -3.10
N ALA A 12 20.64 36.83 -3.13
CA ALA A 12 19.42 36.35 -2.48
C ALA A 12 18.63 35.31 -3.31
N LEU A 13 18.86 35.25 -4.62
CA LEU A 13 18.12 34.33 -5.52
C LEU A 13 18.68 32.91 -5.57
N TYR A 14 19.89 32.67 -5.03
CA TYR A 14 20.49 31.32 -5.04
C TYR A 14 20.05 30.43 -3.87
N LEU A 15 19.36 30.99 -2.86
CA LEU A 15 18.96 30.25 -1.65
C LEU A 15 17.53 29.68 -1.68
N CYS A 16 16.74 29.94 -2.72
CA CYS A 16 15.35 29.43 -2.81
C CYS A 16 15.15 28.22 -3.74
N GLY A 17 16.24 27.59 -4.21
CA GLY A 17 16.15 26.62 -5.31
C GLY A 17 16.22 25.14 -4.96
N CYS A 18 16.72 24.75 -3.79
CA CYS A 18 16.75 23.34 -3.41
C CYS A 18 15.35 22.91 -2.94
N LYS A 19 14.42 22.75 -3.89
CA LYS A 19 13.30 21.84 -3.71
C LYS A 19 13.92 20.48 -3.42
N LYS A 20 13.89 20.08 -2.15
CA LYS A 20 14.10 18.70 -1.76
C LYS A 20 13.17 17.90 -2.65
N GLU A 21 13.72 17.12 -3.58
CA GLU A 21 12.92 16.14 -4.31
C GLU A 21 12.28 15.28 -3.22
N GLU A 22 11.01 15.54 -2.97
CA GLU A 22 10.19 14.72 -2.13
C GLU A 22 10.11 13.41 -2.90
N LYS A 23 10.99 12.46 -2.53
CA LYS A 23 10.95 11.11 -3.08
C LYS A 23 9.49 10.70 -3.03
N GLN A 24 8.90 10.47 -4.20
CA GLN A 24 7.53 10.01 -4.26
C GLN A 24 7.42 8.79 -3.34
N PRO A 25 6.35 8.70 -2.53
CA PRO A 25 6.16 7.52 -1.70
C PRO A 25 6.27 6.29 -2.60
N GLU A 26 7.23 5.43 -2.29
CA GLU A 26 7.32 4.12 -2.92
C GLU A 26 6.01 3.39 -2.59
N TYR A 27 5.32 2.91 -3.63
CA TYR A 27 4.08 2.15 -3.49
C TYR A 27 4.34 0.67 -3.81
N GLY A 28 3.44 -0.21 -3.38
CA GLY A 28 3.47 -1.64 -3.69
C GLY A 28 4.34 -2.46 -2.75
N CYS A 29 4.77 -3.63 -3.22
CA CYS A 29 5.43 -4.63 -2.39
C CYS A 29 6.81 -4.24 -1.89
N ASP A 30 7.48 -3.31 -2.57
CA ASP A 30 8.80 -2.80 -2.17
C ASP A 30 8.71 -1.56 -1.26
N SER A 31 7.50 -1.04 -1.04
CA SER A 31 7.31 0.12 -0.17
C SER A 31 7.65 -0.15 1.29
N PRO A 32 7.97 0.91 2.08
CA PRO A 32 8.18 0.81 3.50
C PRO A 32 6.97 0.22 4.24
N VAL A 33 7.25 -0.47 5.34
CA VAL A 33 6.21 -0.95 6.26
C VAL A 33 5.55 0.24 6.95
N LEU A 34 4.24 0.35 6.79
CA LEU A 34 3.40 1.38 7.44
C LEU A 34 2.96 0.95 8.82
N SER A 35 2.54 -0.31 8.97
CA SER A 35 2.02 -0.85 10.22
C SER A 35 2.08 -2.38 10.21
N THR A 36 1.88 -3.00 11.37
CA THR A 36 1.72 -4.47 11.50
C THR A 36 0.33 -4.76 12.04
N VAL A 37 -0.31 -5.77 11.46
CA VAL A 37 -1.59 -6.30 11.92
C VAL A 37 -1.40 -7.71 12.45
N ARG A 38 -2.21 -8.09 13.45
CA ARG A 38 -2.14 -9.40 14.11
C ARG A 38 -3.53 -9.96 14.32
N ASP A 39 -3.65 -11.28 14.19
CA ASP A 39 -4.86 -12.06 14.39
C ASP A 39 -6.07 -11.48 13.64
N VAL A 40 -5.86 -11.02 12.40
CA VAL A 40 -6.92 -10.41 11.61
C VAL A 40 -7.68 -11.48 10.85
N PRO A 41 -9.01 -11.61 11.06
CA PRO A 41 -9.82 -12.52 10.27
C PRO A 41 -10.00 -11.96 8.85
N GLY A 42 -9.83 -12.83 7.87
CA GLY A 42 -10.01 -12.46 6.46
C GLY A 42 -10.36 -13.66 5.60
N VAL A 43 -10.45 -13.39 4.30
CA VAL A 43 -10.66 -14.40 3.27
C VAL A 43 -9.56 -14.24 2.22
N LEU A 44 -8.84 -15.33 1.96
CA LEU A 44 -7.84 -15.40 0.91
C LEU A 44 -8.52 -15.80 -0.41
N TYR A 45 -8.24 -15.07 -1.49
CA TYR A 45 -8.75 -15.36 -2.82
C TYR A 45 -7.80 -14.86 -3.93
N TYR A 46 -7.99 -15.35 -5.15
CA TYR A 46 -7.31 -14.86 -6.34
C TYR A 46 -8.14 -13.76 -7.01
N ASN A 47 -7.57 -12.56 -7.10
CA ASN A 47 -8.16 -11.43 -7.78
C ASN A 47 -7.80 -11.47 -9.27
N LYS A 48 -8.70 -12.03 -10.08
CA LYS A 48 -8.52 -12.14 -11.54
C LYS A 48 -8.39 -10.81 -12.26
N ALA A 49 -8.98 -9.72 -11.75
CA ALA A 49 -8.87 -8.41 -12.40
C ALA A 49 -7.45 -7.85 -12.33
N ASN A 50 -6.75 -8.13 -11.24
CA ASN A 50 -5.40 -7.64 -10.98
C ASN A 50 -4.32 -8.73 -11.07
N ASN A 51 -4.72 -9.96 -11.46
CA ASN A 51 -3.86 -11.13 -11.59
C ASN A 51 -2.96 -11.36 -10.36
N ASN A 52 -3.54 -11.31 -9.16
CA ASN A 52 -2.80 -11.45 -7.89
C ASN A 52 -3.60 -12.16 -6.80
N ILE A 53 -2.90 -12.64 -5.77
CA ILE A 53 -3.54 -13.09 -4.54
C ILE A 53 -3.91 -11.88 -3.69
N SER A 54 -5.13 -11.90 -3.17
CA SER A 54 -5.68 -10.84 -2.35
C SER A 54 -6.26 -11.40 -1.05
N LEU A 55 -6.17 -10.60 0.01
CA LEU A 55 -6.93 -10.78 1.24
C LEU A 55 -8.05 -9.75 1.27
N VAL A 56 -9.21 -10.17 1.77
CA VAL A 56 -10.29 -9.25 2.14
C VAL A 56 -10.66 -9.45 3.59
N THR A 57 -10.81 -8.33 4.30
CA THR A 57 -11.28 -8.29 5.68
C THR A 57 -12.56 -7.46 5.73
N GLN A 58 -13.41 -7.76 6.71
CA GLN A 58 -14.64 -7.01 6.92
C GLN A 58 -14.75 -6.61 8.39
N ALA A 59 -14.96 -5.32 8.63
CA ALA A 59 -15.26 -4.76 9.94
C ALA A 59 -16.55 -3.93 9.84
N GLY A 60 -17.68 -4.54 10.23
CA GLY A 60 -19.00 -3.93 10.02
C GLY A 60 -19.32 -3.76 8.54
N SER A 61 -19.55 -2.52 8.11
CA SER A 61 -19.82 -2.15 6.71
C SER A 61 -18.57 -1.76 5.90
N ILE A 62 -17.38 -1.81 6.52
CA ILE A 62 -16.12 -1.42 5.89
C ILE A 62 -15.38 -2.67 5.44
N PHE A 63 -14.86 -2.65 4.20
CA PHE A 63 -14.04 -3.73 3.67
C PHE A 63 -12.60 -3.25 3.44
N GLY A 64 -11.65 -4.02 3.94
CA GLY A 64 -10.23 -3.85 3.64
C GLY A 64 -9.78 -4.85 2.59
N PHE A 65 -9.24 -4.39 1.48
CA PHE A 65 -8.66 -5.21 0.42
C PHE A 65 -7.15 -5.07 0.44
N TYR A 66 -6.45 -6.20 0.47
CA TYR A 66 -5.00 -6.26 0.55
C TYR A 66 -4.44 -7.06 -0.61
N GLN A 67 -3.58 -6.46 -1.41
CA GLN A 67 -2.74 -7.21 -2.35
C GLN A 67 -1.63 -7.92 -1.57
N VAL A 68 -1.50 -9.23 -1.73
CA VAL A 68 -0.48 -10.05 -1.05
C VAL A 68 0.84 -10.02 -1.82
N CYS A 69 1.94 -9.80 -1.12
CA CYS A 69 3.30 -9.70 -1.69
C CYS A 69 4.14 -10.98 -1.57
N ASN A 70 3.58 -12.01 -0.96
CA ASN A 70 4.26 -13.27 -0.72
C ASN A 70 4.13 -14.15 -1.99
N PRO A 71 5.21 -14.36 -2.75
CA PRO A 71 5.15 -15.09 -4.02
C PRO A 71 4.73 -16.56 -3.83
N GLU A 72 4.96 -17.14 -2.66
CA GLU A 72 4.56 -18.51 -2.34
C GLU A 72 3.04 -18.73 -2.36
N TYR A 73 2.22 -17.67 -2.37
CA TYR A 73 0.78 -17.80 -2.50
C TYR A 73 0.30 -17.71 -3.95
N GLU A 74 1.12 -17.28 -4.90
CA GLU A 74 0.72 -17.14 -6.31
C GLU A 74 0.20 -18.47 -6.89
N GLN A 75 0.66 -19.62 -6.39
CA GLN A 75 0.16 -20.95 -6.74
C GLN A 75 -1.33 -21.20 -6.44
N PHE A 76 -2.00 -20.32 -5.69
CA PHE A 76 -3.42 -20.43 -5.36
C PHE A 76 -4.36 -19.70 -6.35
N GLU A 77 -4.00 -19.65 -7.64
CA GLU A 77 -4.78 -18.97 -8.70
C GLU A 77 -6.23 -19.48 -8.84
N GLN A 78 -6.53 -20.65 -8.29
CA GLN A 78 -7.86 -21.28 -8.37
C GLN A 78 -8.88 -20.67 -7.38
N LEU A 79 -8.44 -19.92 -6.36
CA LEU A 79 -9.33 -19.39 -5.33
C LEU A 79 -10.22 -18.26 -5.90
N ASN A 80 -11.53 -18.37 -5.85
CA ASN A 80 -12.43 -17.30 -6.31
C ASN A 80 -13.14 -16.61 -5.12
N TYR A 81 -13.25 -15.28 -5.19
CA TYR A 81 -13.97 -14.53 -4.17
C TYR A 81 -15.46 -14.86 -4.20
N LYS A 82 -16.05 -15.12 -3.03
CA LYS A 82 -17.48 -15.47 -2.84
C LYS A 82 -17.95 -16.77 -3.51
N THR A 83 -17.05 -17.66 -3.91
CA THR A 83 -17.38 -19.06 -4.22
C THR A 83 -17.05 -19.96 -3.02
N GLN A 84 -17.39 -21.25 -3.10
CA GLN A 84 -16.96 -22.25 -2.11
C GLN A 84 -15.43 -22.39 -2.02
N ASP A 85 -14.68 -21.76 -2.93
CA ASP A 85 -13.22 -21.89 -3.06
C ASP A 85 -12.47 -20.80 -2.30
N SER A 86 -13.15 -19.88 -1.61
CA SER A 86 -12.49 -18.88 -0.78
C SER A 86 -12.11 -19.47 0.58
N ILE A 87 -10.90 -19.17 1.07
CA ILE A 87 -10.39 -19.77 2.31
C ILE A 87 -10.51 -18.75 3.46
N PRO A 88 -11.35 -19.01 4.48
CA PRO A 88 -11.35 -18.20 5.69
C PRO A 88 -10.04 -18.42 6.45
N VAL A 89 -9.41 -17.32 6.84
CA VAL A 89 -8.08 -17.33 7.45
C VAL A 89 -7.99 -16.37 8.62
N LEU A 90 -7.06 -16.66 9.51
CA LEU A 90 -6.54 -15.72 10.50
C LEU A 90 -5.09 -15.42 10.11
N PHE A 91 -4.74 -14.14 9.94
CA PHE A 91 -3.40 -13.76 9.47
C PHE A 91 -2.76 -12.64 10.30
N ASP A 92 -1.43 -12.66 10.30
CA ASP A 92 -0.56 -11.59 10.73
C ASP A 92 0.17 -11.04 9.49
N GLY A 93 0.42 -9.74 9.45
CA GLY A 93 1.09 -9.16 8.29
C GLY A 93 1.57 -7.73 8.48
N GLN A 94 2.44 -7.31 7.56
CA GLN A 94 2.97 -5.96 7.47
C GLN A 94 2.26 -5.20 6.37
N LEU A 95 1.52 -4.16 6.75
CA LEU A 95 0.86 -3.26 5.83
C LEU A 95 1.89 -2.35 5.18
N LYS A 96 1.72 -2.17 3.88
CA LYS A 96 2.57 -1.41 2.97
C LYS A 96 1.71 -0.42 2.19
N ALA A 97 2.33 0.63 1.67
CA ALA A 97 1.61 1.61 0.87
C ALA A 97 1.11 0.95 -0.42
N SER A 98 -0.19 1.04 -0.71
CA SER A 98 -0.71 0.65 -2.02
C SER A 98 -0.68 1.83 -2.97
N GLU A 99 -0.68 1.55 -4.27
CA GLU A 99 -0.94 2.58 -5.26
C GLU A 99 -2.27 3.29 -4.98
N PRO A 100 -2.39 4.60 -5.30
CA PRO A 100 -3.63 5.34 -5.14
C PRO A 100 -4.70 4.75 -6.05
N GLN A 101 -5.56 3.89 -5.50
CA GLN A 101 -6.76 3.44 -6.19
C GLN A 101 -7.88 4.46 -5.93
N MET A 102 -8.62 4.85 -6.97
CA MET A 102 -9.86 5.62 -6.82
C MET A 102 -10.88 4.74 -6.08
N SER A 103 -10.86 4.82 -4.77
CA SER A 103 -11.65 3.96 -3.90
C SER A 103 -12.91 4.68 -3.42
N PRO A 104 -14.11 4.08 -3.54
CA PRO A 104 -15.27 4.47 -2.76
C PRO A 104 -14.94 4.55 -1.26
N ALA A 105 -15.55 5.48 -0.52
CA ALA A 105 -15.26 5.74 0.90
C ALA A 105 -15.40 4.52 1.85
N VAL A 106 -16.03 3.43 1.40
CA VAL A 106 -16.24 2.17 2.13
C VAL A 106 -15.14 1.12 1.92
N TYR A 107 -14.20 1.36 1.00
CA TYR A 107 -13.12 0.44 0.69
C TYR A 107 -11.77 1.06 1.02
N THR A 108 -10.92 0.30 1.71
CA THR A 108 -9.52 0.64 1.91
C THR A 108 -8.64 -0.37 1.20
N TYR A 109 -7.74 0.12 0.36
CA TYR A 109 -6.77 -0.70 -0.36
C TYR A 109 -5.41 -0.55 0.31
N TYR A 110 -4.74 -1.69 0.53
CA TYR A 110 -3.38 -1.74 1.04
C TYR A 110 -2.61 -2.83 0.30
N THR A 111 -1.30 -2.81 0.48
CA THR A 111 -0.44 -3.92 0.14
C THR A 111 -0.03 -4.62 1.44
N ILE A 112 0.13 -5.95 1.43
CA ILE A 112 0.48 -6.71 2.63
C ILE A 112 1.52 -7.78 2.35
N THR A 113 2.50 -7.87 3.25
CA THR A 113 3.34 -9.07 3.41
C THR A 113 2.81 -9.88 4.58
N ILE A 114 2.32 -11.09 4.31
CA ILE A 114 1.85 -12.06 5.30
C ILE A 114 3.07 -12.60 6.05
N LEU A 115 3.02 -12.52 7.39
CA LEU A 115 4.02 -13.10 8.29
C LEU A 115 3.61 -14.50 8.74
N SER A 116 2.32 -14.70 8.99
CA SER A 116 1.73 -16.00 9.29
C SER A 116 0.28 -16.04 8.87
N ILE A 117 -0.19 -17.21 8.46
CA ILE A 117 -1.58 -17.45 8.10
C ILE A 117 -2.00 -18.83 8.58
N SER A 118 -3.21 -18.93 9.13
CA SER A 118 -3.82 -20.19 9.53
C SER A 118 -5.24 -20.28 8.96
N LYS A 119 -5.64 -21.48 8.56
CA LYS A 119 -7.03 -21.74 8.16
C LYS A 119 -7.91 -21.71 9.40
N ARG A 120 -9.07 -21.07 9.30
CA ARG A 120 -10.10 -21.09 10.34
C ARG A 120 -11.12 -22.20 10.11
#